data_AF-A0A2G9MSS6-F1
#
_entry.id   AF-A0A2G9MSS6-F1
#
_cell.length_a   1.000
_cell.length_b   1.000
_cell.length_c   1.000
_cell.angle_alpha   90.00
_cell.angle_beta   90.00
_cell.angle_gamma   90.00
#
_symmetry.space_group_name_H-M   'P 1'
#
loop_
_entity.id
_entity.type
_entity.pdbx_description
1 polymer ?
#
loop_
_entity_poly.entity_id
_entity_poly.type
_entity_poly.pdbx_seq_one_letter_code
_entity_poly.pdbx_strand_id
1 'polypeptide(L)'
;MKGIIISGDFENICIRKKSDAFIELGELMIAENSKGKVLLQIFNLAFGSQLSQQQLEFISGLKIEESQDLKLMDQNLRNYHLAFAKSVLFIEKDTARACKTLPGFFSDVKQVETEDLKFLSKPENALCLGDLRSGSKVLDFPIFVDGEKVFSHHILITGTTGRGKSVLMNNLLWGVLYDDYCGLLVLDPHDEYYGKTKFGLKNHPNARKKLIYYALKNVPVGERTLKINIQLLKPKHFQGVVYWSDAQIQALQSYYKEYGNNWIESIVLEKALSVVFHEATLSVLKRTLMNLLNLSIIENEIHARGIFDLHTGETTIPEIINDLRNSKTVIINTNNLNGQVELLIGSIVSHELFAEVKQDNKNVISIVLEEAPRVLGKNVLEKGNNIFATIAREGRKFNIGLTAITQMPSLIPREILANLNTKIILGTELKQERQAIIDSAAQDLSKDEKSLSSLDKGEAIITSTFTKFAIPIKIPFFSEEIKKEEIVEKSFEGMI
;
A
#
# COMPACT_ATOMS: atom_id res chain seq x y z
N MET A 1 13.56 -15.44 -30.57
CA MET A 1 12.47 -14.73 -31.27
C MET A 1 11.14 -15.41 -30.95
N LYS A 2 10.12 -14.65 -30.54
CA LYS A 2 8.79 -15.15 -30.12
C LYS A 2 7.69 -14.84 -31.15
N GLY A 3 7.88 -13.83 -31.98
CA GLY A 3 6.93 -13.42 -33.02
C GLY A 3 7.43 -12.24 -33.84
N ILE A 4 6.58 -11.74 -34.74
CA ILE A 4 6.85 -10.60 -35.63
C ILE A 4 5.70 -9.59 -35.52
N ILE A 5 6.02 -8.30 -35.54
CA ILE A 5 5.01 -7.23 -35.62
C ILE A 5 4.41 -7.15 -37.02
N ILE A 6 3.09 -7.26 -37.14
CA ILE A 6 2.40 -7.31 -38.44
C ILE A 6 1.45 -6.13 -38.70
N SER A 7 1.03 -5.41 -37.65
CA SER A 7 0.16 -4.22 -37.74
C SER A 7 0.01 -3.57 -36.36
N GLY A 8 -0.71 -2.46 -36.30
CA GLY A 8 -1.16 -1.87 -35.04
C GLY A 8 -0.86 -0.38 -34.89
N ASP A 9 -1.10 0.12 -33.68
CA ASP A 9 -0.80 1.46 -33.23
C ASP A 9 -0.02 1.44 -31.90
N PHE A 10 0.16 2.58 -31.23
CA PHE A 10 0.97 2.68 -30.00
C PHE A 10 0.46 1.81 -28.86
N GLU A 11 -0.85 1.67 -28.76
CA GLU A 11 -1.48 0.98 -27.65
C GLU A 11 -1.92 -0.44 -28.03
N ASN A 12 -1.93 -0.78 -29.32
CA ASN A 12 -2.46 -2.02 -29.84
C ASN A 12 -1.58 -2.57 -30.98
N ILE A 13 -0.36 -2.95 -30.63
CA ILE A 13 0.61 -3.59 -31.53
C ILE A 13 0.20 -5.04 -31.72
N CYS A 14 -0.03 -5.45 -32.96
CA CYS A 14 -0.38 -6.82 -33.32
C CYS A 14 0.87 -7.61 -33.68
N ILE A 15 1.09 -8.70 -32.94
CA ILE A 15 2.24 -9.60 -33.08
C ILE A 15 1.72 -10.95 -33.55
N ARG A 16 2.22 -11.43 -34.69
CA ARG A 16 2.03 -12.83 -35.09
C ARG A 16 3.00 -13.71 -34.32
N LYS A 17 2.47 -14.56 -33.45
CA LYS A 17 3.27 -15.49 -32.64
C LYS A 17 3.90 -16.56 -33.53
N LYS A 18 5.17 -16.90 -33.27
CA LYS A 18 5.80 -18.10 -33.82
C LYS A 18 5.11 -19.34 -33.25
N SER A 19 4.83 -20.36 -34.06
CA SER A 19 3.95 -21.47 -33.66
C SER A 19 4.43 -22.26 -32.43
N ASP A 20 5.74 -22.44 -32.30
CA ASP A 20 6.42 -23.11 -31.19
C ASP A 20 6.72 -22.20 -30.00
N ALA A 21 6.51 -20.89 -30.12
CA ALA A 21 6.74 -19.94 -29.05
C ALA A 21 5.57 -19.91 -28.06
N PHE A 22 5.89 -19.73 -26.79
CA PHE A 22 4.91 -19.42 -25.75
C PHE A 22 4.86 -17.89 -25.53
N ILE A 23 3.65 -17.31 -25.54
CA ILE A 23 3.41 -15.91 -25.17
C ILE A 23 2.19 -15.89 -24.26
N GLU A 24 2.26 -15.15 -23.15
CA GLU A 24 1.17 -15.01 -22.18
C GLU A 24 0.83 -13.56 -21.82
N LEU A 25 -0.26 -13.36 -21.08
CA LEU A 25 -0.69 -12.03 -20.62
C LEU A 25 0.31 -11.46 -19.61
N GLY A 26 0.60 -10.16 -19.72
CA GLY A 26 1.55 -9.46 -18.86
C GLY A 26 3.02 -9.72 -19.18
N GLU A 27 3.35 -10.52 -20.20
CA GLU A 27 4.74 -10.74 -20.62
C GLU A 27 5.35 -9.44 -21.15
N LEU A 28 6.56 -9.13 -20.67
CA LEU A 28 7.38 -8.01 -21.11
C LEU A 28 8.29 -8.47 -22.24
N MET A 29 8.27 -7.72 -23.34
CA MET A 29 8.90 -8.11 -24.60
C MET A 29 9.66 -6.92 -25.20
N ILE A 30 10.65 -7.21 -26.03
CA ILE A 30 11.44 -6.20 -26.72
C ILE A 30 11.23 -6.31 -28.22
N ALA A 31 10.98 -5.18 -28.86
CA ALA A 31 11.01 -5.05 -30.31
C ALA A 31 12.04 -4.00 -30.72
N GLU A 32 12.73 -4.24 -31.83
CA GLU A 32 13.73 -3.31 -32.34
C GLU A 32 13.10 -2.18 -33.17
N ASN A 33 13.73 -1.02 -33.10
CA ASN A 33 13.45 0.15 -33.91
C ASN A 33 14.79 0.66 -34.47
N SER A 34 14.75 1.34 -35.62
CA SER A 34 15.88 2.02 -36.27
C SER A 34 16.79 2.85 -35.33
N LYS A 35 16.28 3.31 -34.18
CA LYS A 35 17.01 4.15 -33.22
C LYS A 35 17.22 3.51 -31.83
N GLY A 36 16.71 2.31 -31.57
CA GLY A 36 16.75 1.72 -30.22
C GLY A 36 15.76 0.56 -30.05
N LYS A 37 15.39 0.28 -28.81
CA LYS A 37 14.49 -0.81 -28.43
C LYS A 37 13.17 -0.26 -27.91
N VAL A 38 12.07 -0.97 -28.15
CA VAL A 38 10.75 -0.66 -27.59
C VAL A 38 10.38 -1.78 -26.62
N LEU A 39 10.15 -1.42 -25.35
CA LEU A 39 9.58 -2.31 -24.35
C LEU A 39 8.07 -2.40 -24.58
N LEU A 40 7.59 -3.62 -24.75
CA LEU A 40 6.21 -3.98 -25.01
C LEU A 40 5.65 -4.79 -23.84
N GLN A 41 4.36 -4.65 -23.57
CA GLN A 41 3.65 -5.51 -22.62
C GLN A 41 2.44 -6.15 -23.29
N ILE A 42 2.36 -7.48 -23.23
CA ILE A 42 1.22 -8.23 -23.78
C ILE A 42 -0.01 -8.02 -22.90
N PHE A 43 -1.13 -7.58 -23.49
CA PHE A 43 -2.38 -7.37 -22.77
C PHE A 43 -3.54 -8.22 -23.31
N ASN A 44 -3.40 -8.82 -24.49
CA ASN A 44 -4.42 -9.70 -25.05
C ASN A 44 -3.82 -10.77 -25.97
N LEU A 45 -4.50 -11.91 -26.07
CA LEU A 45 -4.17 -13.00 -27.00
C LEU A 45 -5.43 -13.35 -27.81
N ALA A 46 -5.26 -13.72 -29.07
CA ALA A 46 -6.35 -14.15 -29.94
C ALA A 46 -5.91 -15.22 -30.92
N PHE A 47 -6.88 -15.93 -31.48
CA PHE A 47 -6.66 -16.80 -32.63
C PHE A 47 -6.74 -15.97 -33.92
N GLY A 48 -5.88 -16.27 -34.88
CA GLY A 48 -5.95 -15.77 -36.25
C GLY A 48 -6.08 -16.94 -37.21
N SER A 49 -6.89 -16.76 -38.26
CA SER A 49 -7.02 -17.75 -39.33
C SER A 49 -7.08 -17.08 -40.69
N GLN A 50 -6.48 -17.71 -41.70
CA GLN A 50 -6.71 -17.41 -43.11
C GLN A 50 -7.95 -18.12 -43.67
N LEU A 51 -8.55 -19.04 -42.91
CA LEU A 51 -9.80 -19.69 -43.25
C LEU A 51 -10.96 -18.77 -42.87
N SER A 52 -12.03 -18.79 -43.67
CA SER A 52 -13.27 -18.12 -43.32
C SER A 52 -13.93 -18.76 -42.10
N GLN A 53 -14.75 -17.99 -41.39
CA GLN A 53 -15.50 -18.48 -40.22
C GLN A 53 -16.37 -19.70 -40.56
N GLN A 54 -17.04 -19.69 -41.73
CA GLN A 54 -17.84 -20.83 -42.21
C GLN A 54 -17.00 -22.10 -42.40
N GLN A 55 -15.77 -21.97 -42.92
CA GLN A 55 -14.86 -23.13 -43.06
C GLN A 55 -14.42 -23.67 -41.71
N LEU A 56 -14.13 -22.80 -40.74
CA LEU A 56 -13.75 -23.22 -39.39
C LEU A 56 -14.89 -23.97 -38.70
N GLU A 57 -16.11 -23.45 -38.78
CA GLU A 57 -17.32 -24.09 -38.25
C GLU A 57 -17.54 -25.47 -38.89
N PHE A 58 -17.46 -25.56 -40.22
CA PHE A 58 -17.59 -26.83 -40.94
C PHE A 58 -16.51 -27.85 -40.55
N ILE A 59 -15.23 -27.45 -40.53
CA ILE A 59 -14.11 -28.32 -40.13
C ILE A 59 -14.28 -28.77 -38.68
N SER A 60 -14.76 -27.89 -37.78
CA SER A 60 -15.02 -28.24 -36.39
C SER A 60 -16.12 -29.29 -36.26
N GLY A 61 -17.20 -29.17 -37.04
CA GLY A 61 -18.29 -30.14 -37.10
C GLY A 61 -17.80 -31.50 -37.58
N LEU A 62 -17.06 -31.56 -38.70
CA LEU A 62 -16.48 -32.80 -39.20
C LEU A 62 -15.59 -33.50 -38.16
N LYS A 63 -14.78 -32.75 -37.42
CA LYS A 63 -13.87 -33.31 -36.41
C LYS A 63 -14.62 -33.88 -35.20
N ILE A 64 -15.75 -33.29 -34.81
CA ILE A 64 -16.57 -33.73 -33.68
C ILE A 64 -17.48 -34.89 -34.08
N GLU A 65 -18.23 -34.74 -35.18
CA GLU A 65 -19.29 -35.67 -35.59
C GLU A 65 -18.73 -36.91 -36.31
N GLU A 66 -17.72 -36.74 -37.16
CA GLU A 66 -17.17 -37.85 -37.96
C GLU A 66 -15.85 -38.40 -37.41
N SER A 67 -15.32 -37.84 -36.30
CA SER A 67 -14.04 -38.22 -35.68
C SER A 67 -12.86 -38.29 -36.68
N GLN A 68 -12.94 -37.52 -37.77
CA GLN A 68 -11.89 -37.49 -38.78
C GLN A 68 -10.72 -36.62 -38.34
N ASP A 69 -9.51 -37.18 -38.44
CA ASP A 69 -8.27 -36.46 -38.17
C ASP A 69 -7.87 -35.61 -39.39
N LEU A 70 -8.54 -34.47 -39.56
CA LEU A 70 -8.32 -33.54 -40.67
C LEU A 70 -6.96 -32.84 -40.53
N LYS A 71 -5.98 -33.27 -41.35
CA LYS A 71 -4.69 -32.58 -41.48
C LYS A 71 -4.80 -31.42 -42.47
N LEU A 72 -4.81 -30.19 -41.95
CA LEU A 72 -4.72 -28.98 -42.77
C LEU A 72 -3.32 -28.82 -43.36
N MET A 73 -3.22 -28.59 -44.67
CA MET A 73 -1.94 -28.17 -45.27
C MET A 73 -1.51 -26.83 -44.69
N ASP A 74 -0.22 -26.73 -44.33
CA ASP A 74 0.38 -25.55 -43.71
C ASP A 74 -0.41 -25.03 -42.50
N GLN A 75 -0.84 -25.94 -41.62
CA GLN A 75 -1.68 -25.63 -40.46
C GLN A 75 -1.21 -24.39 -39.68
N ASN A 76 0.10 -24.23 -39.47
CA ASN A 76 0.71 -23.12 -38.75
C ASN A 76 0.71 -21.78 -39.51
N LEU A 77 0.64 -21.82 -40.84
CA LEU A 77 0.51 -20.61 -41.67
C LEU A 77 -0.96 -20.17 -41.76
N ARG A 78 -1.89 -21.14 -41.81
CA ARG A 78 -3.32 -20.89 -41.91
C ARG A 78 -3.96 -20.54 -40.59
N ASN A 79 -3.60 -21.23 -39.51
CA ASN A 79 -4.10 -21.01 -38.16
C ASN A 79 -2.93 -20.65 -37.24
N TYR A 80 -3.01 -19.50 -36.60
CA TYR A 80 -1.93 -18.94 -35.81
C TYR A 80 -2.47 -18.20 -34.59
N HIS A 81 -1.57 -17.85 -33.68
CA HIS A 81 -1.91 -17.04 -32.52
C HIS A 81 -1.44 -15.60 -32.77
N LEU A 82 -2.30 -14.66 -32.39
CA LEU A 82 -2.00 -13.25 -32.33
C LEU A 82 -1.80 -12.85 -30.87
N ALA A 83 -0.80 -12.03 -30.62
CA ALA A 83 -0.61 -11.35 -29.35
C ALA A 83 -0.73 -9.85 -29.58
N PHE A 84 -1.46 -9.18 -28.71
CA PHE A 84 -1.60 -7.72 -28.74
C PHE A 84 -0.84 -7.12 -27.58
N ALA A 85 -0.02 -6.12 -27.89
CA ALA A 85 0.88 -5.48 -26.95
C ALA A 85 0.70 -3.97 -26.95
N LYS A 86 0.94 -3.34 -25.79
CA LYS A 86 1.06 -1.88 -25.69
C LYS A 86 2.52 -1.48 -25.61
N SER A 87 2.85 -0.33 -26.17
CA SER A 87 4.17 0.28 -26.02
C SER A 87 4.32 0.84 -24.61
N VAL A 88 5.32 0.38 -23.88
CA VAL A 88 5.58 0.80 -22.50
C VAL A 88 6.61 1.91 -22.47
N LEU A 89 7.81 1.63 -23.00
CA LEU A 89 8.94 2.57 -23.00
C LEU A 89 9.77 2.43 -24.27
N PHE A 90 10.44 3.51 -24.65
CA PHE A 90 11.54 3.47 -25.62
C PHE A 90 12.87 3.47 -24.86
N ILE A 91 13.71 2.50 -25.17
CA ILE A 91 15.01 2.26 -24.54
C ILE A 91 16.10 2.61 -25.57
N GLU A 92 16.97 3.51 -25.17
CA GLU A 92 18.11 4.01 -25.94
C GLU A 92 19.36 3.91 -25.07
N LYS A 93 20.24 2.96 -25.39
CA LYS A 93 21.37 2.56 -24.54
C LYS A 93 20.85 2.16 -23.14
N ASP A 94 21.36 2.78 -22.08
CA ASP A 94 20.94 2.54 -20.70
C ASP A 94 19.87 3.54 -20.20
N THR A 95 19.23 4.27 -21.11
CA THR A 95 18.18 5.23 -20.76
C THR A 95 16.83 4.79 -21.31
N ALA A 96 15.77 5.02 -20.54
CA ALA A 96 14.40 4.79 -20.97
C ALA A 96 13.57 6.06 -20.86
N ARG A 97 12.72 6.28 -21.87
CA ARG A 97 11.80 7.42 -22.00
C ARG A 97 10.43 6.97 -22.49
N ALA A 98 9.43 7.82 -22.33
CA ALA A 98 8.09 7.57 -22.87
C ALA A 98 8.16 7.26 -24.38
N CYS A 99 7.43 6.23 -24.80
CA CYS A 99 7.42 5.81 -26.19
C CYS A 99 6.71 6.85 -27.06
N LYS A 100 7.39 7.35 -28.10
CA LYS A 100 6.85 8.32 -29.07
C LYS A 100 6.98 7.84 -30.52
N THR A 101 7.47 6.62 -30.71
CA THR A 101 7.71 6.00 -32.02
C THR A 101 7.24 4.56 -32.00
N LEU A 102 6.57 4.10 -33.07
CA LEU A 102 6.24 2.70 -33.21
C LEU A 102 7.51 1.84 -33.40
N PRO A 103 7.51 0.58 -32.96
CA PRO A 103 8.55 -0.37 -33.36
C PRO A 103 8.52 -0.61 -34.88
N GLY A 104 9.60 -1.20 -35.41
CA GLY A 104 9.71 -1.47 -36.83
C GLY A 104 8.60 -2.40 -37.34
N PHE A 105 8.06 -2.12 -38.53
CA PHE A 105 7.17 -3.06 -39.20
C PHE A 105 7.93 -4.34 -39.54
N PHE A 106 7.33 -5.50 -39.29
CA PHE A 106 8.00 -6.80 -39.35
C PHE A 106 9.24 -6.96 -38.47
N SER A 107 9.42 -6.13 -37.43
CA SER A 107 10.49 -6.34 -36.48
C SER A 107 10.26 -7.61 -35.65
N ASP A 108 11.34 -8.30 -35.35
CA ASP A 108 11.33 -9.41 -34.40
C ASP A 108 10.92 -8.94 -33.00
N VAL A 109 10.09 -9.74 -32.36
CA VAL A 109 9.77 -9.58 -30.94
C VAL A 109 10.51 -10.66 -30.15
N LYS A 110 11.29 -10.24 -29.16
CA LYS A 110 12.13 -11.08 -28.30
C LYS A 110 11.66 -10.94 -26.84
N GLN A 111 12.01 -11.94 -26.02
CA GLN A 111 11.77 -11.86 -24.58
C GLN A 111 12.68 -10.78 -23.97
N VAL A 112 12.22 -10.12 -22.92
CA VAL A 112 13.06 -9.17 -22.17
C VAL A 112 14.19 -9.90 -21.43
N GLU A 113 15.40 -9.36 -21.49
CA GLU A 113 16.57 -9.83 -20.74
C GLU A 113 17.02 -8.78 -19.71
N THR A 114 17.80 -9.20 -18.72
CA THR A 114 18.32 -8.31 -17.67
C THR A 114 19.10 -7.12 -18.24
N GLU A 115 19.77 -7.30 -19.37
CA GLU A 115 20.52 -6.23 -20.05
C GLU A 115 19.62 -5.11 -20.58
N ASP A 116 18.38 -5.42 -20.96
CA ASP A 116 17.41 -4.42 -21.45
C ASP A 116 16.87 -3.53 -20.33
N LEU A 117 17.08 -3.93 -19.08
CA LEU A 117 16.48 -3.35 -17.88
C LEU A 117 17.45 -2.49 -17.07
N LYS A 118 18.69 -2.29 -17.56
CA LYS A 118 19.75 -1.50 -16.89
C LYS A 118 19.35 -0.07 -16.54
N PHE A 119 18.34 0.48 -17.22
CA PHE A 119 17.78 1.80 -16.90
C PHE A 119 17.03 1.86 -15.55
N LEU A 120 16.70 0.71 -14.96
CA LEU A 120 16.14 0.57 -13.61
C LEU A 120 17.30 0.53 -12.61
N SER A 121 17.85 1.71 -12.30
CA SER A 121 18.96 1.86 -11.34
C SER A 121 18.48 1.76 -9.88
N LYS A 122 19.32 1.18 -9.01
CA LYS A 122 19.14 1.24 -7.54
C LYS A 122 19.29 2.70 -7.07
N PRO A 123 18.25 3.31 -6.44
CA PRO A 123 18.35 4.67 -5.92
C PRO A 123 19.17 4.70 -4.62
N GLU A 124 19.50 5.90 -4.13
CA GLU A 124 20.27 6.09 -2.87
C GLU A 124 19.51 5.50 -1.68
N ASN A 125 18.27 5.96 -1.45
CA ASN A 125 17.37 5.41 -0.44
C ASN A 125 16.61 4.20 -0.98
N ALA A 126 17.33 3.11 -1.27
CA ALA A 126 16.76 1.94 -1.95
C ALA A 126 15.80 1.13 -1.08
N LEU A 127 14.51 1.15 -1.43
CA LEU A 127 13.49 0.25 -0.87
C LEU A 127 13.17 -0.86 -1.90
N CYS A 128 13.52 -2.11 -1.56
CA CYS A 128 13.19 -3.27 -2.39
C CYS A 128 11.69 -3.62 -2.27
N LEU A 129 11.02 -3.80 -3.41
CA LEU A 129 9.61 -4.19 -3.46
C LEU A 129 9.40 -5.66 -3.84
N GLY A 130 10.42 -6.29 -4.43
CA GLY A 130 10.41 -7.66 -4.92
C GLY A 130 11.09 -7.78 -6.29
N ASP A 131 10.98 -8.95 -6.91
CA ASP A 131 11.66 -9.25 -8.17
C ASP A 131 10.79 -8.97 -9.38
N LEU A 132 11.38 -8.49 -10.48
CA LEU A 132 10.64 -8.21 -11.71
C LEU A 132 9.98 -9.48 -12.25
N ARG A 133 8.75 -9.34 -12.71
CA ARG A 133 8.00 -10.42 -13.36
C ARG A 133 7.76 -10.10 -14.84
N SER A 134 7.77 -11.13 -15.68
CA SER A 134 7.35 -11.03 -17.08
C SER A 134 6.41 -12.20 -17.37
N GLY A 135 5.11 -11.91 -17.44
CA GLY A 135 4.09 -12.97 -17.48
C GLY A 135 4.11 -13.75 -16.17
N SER A 136 4.20 -15.08 -16.24
CA SER A 136 4.33 -15.97 -15.08
C SER A 136 5.79 -16.17 -14.64
N LYS A 137 6.76 -15.70 -15.42
CA LYS A 137 8.19 -15.85 -15.13
C LYS A 137 8.67 -14.75 -14.18
N VAL A 138 9.32 -15.16 -13.07
CA VAL A 138 10.10 -14.26 -12.21
C VAL A 138 11.51 -14.16 -12.77
N LEU A 139 11.99 -12.93 -12.91
CA LEU A 139 13.36 -12.62 -13.32
C LEU A 139 14.17 -12.31 -12.07
N ASP A 140 15.41 -12.79 -12.00
CA ASP A 140 16.37 -12.43 -10.96
C ASP A 140 16.85 -10.98 -11.17
N PHE A 141 15.95 -10.05 -10.85
CA PHE A 141 16.12 -8.62 -11.04
C PHE A 141 15.31 -7.86 -9.98
N PRO A 142 15.91 -7.52 -8.84
CA PRO A 142 15.22 -6.83 -7.77
C PRO A 142 14.80 -5.42 -8.18
N ILE A 143 13.55 -5.07 -7.89
CA ILE A 143 12.96 -3.77 -8.16
C ILE A 143 13.05 -2.89 -6.92
N PHE A 144 13.79 -1.80 -7.06
CA PHE A 144 13.93 -0.78 -6.03
C PHE A 144 13.16 0.48 -6.39
N VAL A 145 12.63 1.13 -5.36
CA VAL A 145 12.11 2.50 -5.42
C VAL A 145 12.82 3.37 -4.39
N ASP A 146 12.74 4.68 -4.56
CA ASP A 146 13.26 5.64 -3.59
C ASP A 146 12.34 5.68 -2.37
N GLY A 147 12.75 5.06 -1.28
CA GLY A 147 11.94 4.90 -0.06
C GLY A 147 11.54 6.22 0.56
N GLU A 148 12.48 7.19 0.67
CA GLU A 148 12.19 8.52 1.21
C GLU A 148 11.09 9.23 0.41
N LYS A 149 11.18 9.20 -0.93
CA LYS A 149 10.16 9.79 -1.80
C LYS A 149 8.84 9.04 -1.72
N VAL A 150 8.86 7.71 -1.77
CA VAL A 150 7.65 6.89 -1.79
C VAL A 150 6.87 7.01 -0.48
N PHE A 151 7.55 6.96 0.67
CA PHE A 151 6.89 7.13 1.97
C PHE A 151 6.34 8.55 2.15
N SER A 152 7.05 9.60 1.75
CA SER A 152 6.57 10.99 1.88
C SER A 152 5.39 11.36 0.96
N HIS A 153 5.11 10.55 -0.07
CA HIS A 153 4.07 10.81 -1.08
C HIS A 153 2.90 9.82 -1.03
N HIS A 154 2.76 9.14 0.09
CA HIS A 154 1.73 8.17 0.38
C HIS A 154 1.78 6.91 -0.52
N ILE A 155 1.42 5.79 0.10
CA ILE A 155 1.42 4.46 -0.49
C ILE A 155 0.01 3.87 -0.31
N LEU A 156 -0.52 3.23 -1.36
CA LEU A 156 -1.66 2.33 -1.28
C LEU A 156 -1.18 0.90 -1.49
N ILE A 157 -1.43 0.02 -0.53
CA ILE A 157 -1.29 -1.43 -0.69
C ILE A 157 -2.69 -2.01 -0.78
N THR A 158 -3.01 -2.65 -1.91
CA THR A 158 -4.37 -3.16 -2.13
C THR A 158 -4.41 -4.52 -2.78
N GLY A 159 -5.48 -5.28 -2.54
CA GLY A 159 -5.70 -6.63 -3.04
C GLY A 159 -6.68 -7.41 -2.17
N THR A 160 -7.20 -8.53 -2.68
CA THR A 160 -8.13 -9.38 -1.91
C THR A 160 -7.44 -10.08 -0.74
N THR A 161 -8.23 -10.65 0.17
CA THR A 161 -7.73 -11.42 1.33
C THR A 161 -6.84 -12.56 0.86
N GLY A 162 -5.73 -12.81 1.58
CA GLY A 162 -4.83 -13.93 1.29
C GLY A 162 -3.86 -13.73 0.11
N ARG A 163 -3.94 -12.61 -0.63
CA ARG A 163 -3.05 -12.34 -1.78
C ARG A 163 -1.63 -11.92 -1.40
N GLY A 164 -1.38 -11.55 -0.14
CA GLY A 164 -0.02 -11.25 0.36
C GLY A 164 0.23 -9.84 0.89
N LYS A 165 -0.82 -9.05 1.19
CA LYS A 165 -0.68 -7.68 1.73
C LYS A 165 0.22 -7.61 2.97
N SER A 166 -0.05 -8.42 4.00
CA SER A 166 0.77 -8.43 5.23
C SER A 166 2.19 -8.95 4.99
N VAL A 167 2.39 -9.86 4.01
CA VAL A 167 3.73 -10.35 3.64
C VAL A 167 4.54 -9.24 2.99
N LEU A 168 3.95 -8.51 2.05
CA LEU A 168 4.54 -7.31 1.47
C LEU A 168 4.88 -6.30 2.56
N MET A 169 3.94 -5.99 3.46
CA MET A 169 4.17 -5.02 4.52
C MET A 169 5.32 -5.44 5.45
N ASN A 170 5.41 -6.74 5.83
CA ASN A 170 6.54 -7.26 6.58
C ASN A 170 7.88 -7.07 5.85
N ASN A 171 7.93 -7.32 4.53
CA ASN A 171 9.14 -7.08 3.73
C ASN A 171 9.52 -5.60 3.70
N LEU A 172 8.55 -4.70 3.54
CA LEU A 172 8.81 -3.25 3.57
C LEU A 172 9.33 -2.79 4.93
N LEU A 173 8.68 -3.21 6.02
CA LEU A 173 9.11 -2.90 7.39
C LEU A 173 10.52 -3.43 7.65
N TRP A 174 10.81 -4.66 7.22
CA TRP A 174 12.13 -5.27 7.35
C TRP A 174 13.21 -4.48 6.60
N GLY A 175 12.94 -4.09 5.34
CA GLY A 175 13.86 -3.28 4.55
C GLY A 175 14.22 -1.97 5.24
N VAL A 176 13.21 -1.23 5.72
CA VAL A 176 13.38 0.08 6.36
C VAL A 176 14.18 0.02 7.66
N LEU A 177 14.22 -1.13 8.37
CA LEU A 177 15.03 -1.27 9.59
C LEU A 177 16.55 -1.21 9.33
N TYR A 178 16.99 -1.32 8.08
CA TYR A 178 18.39 -1.09 7.69
C TYR A 178 18.72 0.39 7.49
N ASP A 179 17.72 1.25 7.32
CA ASP A 179 17.91 2.62 6.83
C ASP A 179 17.54 3.68 7.87
N ASP A 180 17.98 4.92 7.61
CA ASP A 180 17.76 6.10 8.46
C ASP A 180 16.84 7.16 7.81
N TYR A 181 16.29 6.91 6.62
CA TYR A 181 15.51 7.91 5.87
C TYR A 181 14.03 8.01 6.27
N CYS A 182 13.46 7.03 7.01
CA CYS A 182 12.04 7.03 7.38
C CYS A 182 11.76 6.49 8.77
N GLY A 183 10.93 7.18 9.54
CA GLY A 183 10.22 6.65 10.71
C GLY A 183 8.87 6.04 10.32
N LEU A 184 8.47 4.94 10.94
CA LEU A 184 7.20 4.26 10.60
C LEU A 184 6.35 4.03 11.83
N LEU A 185 5.12 4.54 11.81
CA LEU A 185 4.12 4.24 12.83
C LEU A 185 3.19 3.13 12.32
N VAL A 186 3.16 2.00 13.00
CA VAL A 186 2.32 0.85 12.64
C VAL A 186 1.27 0.60 13.72
N LEU A 187 0.00 0.73 13.37
CA LEU A 187 -1.10 0.23 14.21
C LEU A 187 -1.36 -1.22 13.80
N ASP A 188 -1.12 -2.16 14.72
CA ASP A 188 -1.16 -3.60 14.44
C ASP A 188 -2.35 -4.27 15.18
N PRO A 189 -3.55 -4.26 14.57
CA PRO A 189 -4.75 -4.86 15.16
C PRO A 189 -4.72 -6.39 15.18
N HIS A 190 -3.78 -7.02 14.49
CA HIS A 190 -3.73 -8.49 14.35
C HIS A 190 -2.45 -9.11 14.96
N ASP A 191 -1.54 -8.30 15.50
CA ASP A 191 -0.22 -8.71 16.02
C ASP A 191 0.60 -9.49 14.97
N GLU A 192 0.56 -9.03 13.71
CA GLU A 192 1.15 -9.72 12.58
C GLU A 192 2.63 -9.41 12.37
N TYR A 193 3.11 -8.25 12.82
CA TYR A 193 4.38 -7.68 12.37
C TYR A 193 5.55 -7.93 13.32
N TYR A 194 5.34 -7.78 14.64
CA TYR A 194 6.43 -7.86 15.62
C TYR A 194 7.07 -9.25 15.70
N GLY A 195 6.26 -10.31 15.61
CA GLY A 195 6.71 -11.70 15.72
C GLY A 195 6.84 -12.20 17.17
N LYS A 196 5.81 -12.09 18.02
CA LYS A 196 5.89 -12.61 19.40
C LYS A 196 6.17 -14.11 19.45
N THR A 197 5.38 -14.90 18.72
CA THR A 197 5.41 -16.38 18.73
C THR A 197 6.09 -17.00 17.51
N LYS A 198 6.19 -16.25 16.41
CA LYS A 198 6.80 -16.66 15.14
C LYS A 198 7.92 -15.70 14.75
N PHE A 199 8.69 -16.05 13.72
CA PHE A 199 9.66 -15.13 13.12
C PHE A 199 8.97 -13.83 12.68
N GLY A 200 9.59 -12.69 12.99
CA GLY A 200 9.06 -11.36 12.68
C GLY A 200 10.11 -10.27 12.84
N LEU A 201 9.68 -9.01 12.89
CA LEU A 201 10.60 -7.86 12.90
C LEU A 201 11.54 -7.82 14.10
N LYS A 202 11.15 -8.40 15.25
CA LYS A 202 12.04 -8.50 16.43
C LYS A 202 13.34 -9.27 16.14
N ASN A 203 13.34 -10.13 15.11
CA ASN A 203 14.48 -10.96 14.72
C ASN A 203 15.46 -10.22 13.79
N HIS A 204 15.15 -8.99 13.38
CA HIS A 204 16.03 -8.18 12.56
C HIS A 204 17.31 -7.77 13.31
N PRO A 205 18.50 -7.75 12.67
CA PRO A 205 19.76 -7.38 13.34
C PRO A 205 19.71 -6.01 14.03
N ASN A 206 19.08 -5.03 13.38
CA ASN A 206 18.91 -3.67 13.92
C ASN A 206 17.68 -3.49 14.84
N ALA A 207 16.90 -4.54 15.13
CA ALA A 207 15.64 -4.40 15.89
C ALA A 207 15.85 -3.67 17.22
N ARG A 208 16.90 -4.02 17.98
CA ARG A 208 17.20 -3.38 19.28
C ARG A 208 17.40 -1.85 19.21
N LYS A 209 17.88 -1.33 18.07
CA LYS A 209 18.14 0.10 17.87
C LYS A 209 16.94 0.81 17.23
N LYS A 210 16.24 0.11 16.34
CA LYS A 210 15.31 0.70 15.35
C LYS A 210 13.85 0.32 15.54
N LEU A 211 13.55 -0.76 16.25
CA LEU A 211 12.20 -1.25 16.47
C LEU A 211 11.77 -0.91 17.89
N ILE A 212 10.60 -0.27 18.02
CA ILE A 212 9.97 0.02 19.31
C ILE A 212 8.60 -0.63 19.31
N TYR A 213 8.29 -1.46 20.31
CA TYR A 213 7.01 -2.12 20.42
C TYR A 213 6.25 -1.67 21.66
N TYR A 214 5.00 -1.27 21.45
CA TYR A 214 4.05 -0.90 22.49
C TYR A 214 2.90 -1.92 22.55
N ALA A 215 2.61 -2.44 23.73
CA ALA A 215 1.45 -3.30 23.95
C ALA A 215 0.81 -3.07 25.33
N LEU A 216 -0.50 -3.33 25.44
CA LEU A 216 -1.21 -3.22 26.72
C LEU A 216 -0.97 -4.43 27.65
N LYS A 217 -0.95 -5.65 27.08
CA LYS A 217 -0.82 -6.92 27.82
C LYS A 217 0.25 -7.79 27.18
N ASN A 218 0.80 -8.70 27.98
CA ASN A 218 1.83 -9.67 27.53
C ASN A 218 3.00 -8.98 26.83
N VAL A 219 3.49 -7.89 27.44
CA VAL A 219 4.57 -7.08 26.90
C VAL A 219 5.86 -7.91 26.95
N PRO A 220 6.54 -8.13 25.81
CA PRO A 220 7.82 -8.83 25.79
C PRO A 220 8.87 -8.11 26.63
N VAL A 221 9.85 -8.85 27.16
CA VAL A 221 10.94 -8.27 27.96
C VAL A 221 11.71 -7.24 27.13
N GLY A 222 11.85 -6.03 27.67
CA GLY A 222 12.54 -4.91 27.01
C GLY A 222 11.62 -4.00 26.18
N GLU A 223 10.35 -4.37 25.98
CA GLU A 223 9.38 -3.57 25.25
C GLU A 223 8.50 -2.71 26.17
N ARG A 224 7.75 -1.78 25.57
CA ARG A 224 7.05 -0.71 26.31
C ARG A 224 5.59 -1.06 26.56
N THR A 225 5.10 -0.70 27.76
CA THR A 225 3.67 -0.80 28.06
C THR A 225 2.94 0.38 27.45
N LEU A 226 1.83 0.12 26.74
CA LEU A 226 1.00 1.16 26.17
C LEU A 226 0.04 1.73 27.22
N LYS A 227 0.38 2.91 27.74
CA LYS A 227 -0.45 3.72 28.63
C LYS A 227 -0.52 5.16 28.13
N ILE A 228 -1.69 5.78 28.13
CA ILE A 228 -1.89 7.15 27.67
C ILE A 228 -2.62 7.91 28.76
N ASN A 229 -1.99 8.98 29.26
CA ASN A 229 -2.65 9.85 30.23
C ASN A 229 -3.82 10.60 29.55
N ILE A 230 -5.02 10.56 30.14
CA ILE A 230 -6.21 11.23 29.59
C ILE A 230 -6.06 12.75 29.51
N GLN A 231 -5.19 13.35 30.31
CA GLN A 231 -4.90 14.79 30.31
C GLN A 231 -4.17 15.24 29.03
N LEU A 232 -3.56 14.32 28.28
CA LEU A 232 -2.96 14.61 26.97
C LEU A 232 -3.99 14.75 25.86
N LEU A 233 -5.22 14.27 26.11
CA LEU A 233 -6.27 14.22 25.09
C LEU A 233 -6.85 15.61 24.84
N LYS A 234 -7.08 15.93 23.57
CA LYS A 234 -7.64 17.20 23.11
C LYS A 234 -8.91 16.91 22.31
N PRO A 235 -9.90 17.82 22.26
CA PRO A 235 -11.13 17.61 21.49
C PRO A 235 -10.89 17.18 20.03
N LYS A 236 -9.85 17.74 19.37
CA LYS A 236 -9.47 17.38 17.99
C LYS A 236 -9.13 15.90 17.83
N HIS A 237 -8.59 15.22 18.84
CA HIS A 237 -8.19 13.81 18.75
C HIS A 237 -9.39 12.87 18.51
N PHE A 238 -10.61 13.30 18.86
CA PHE A 238 -11.81 12.51 18.64
C PHE A 238 -12.43 12.72 17.25
N GLN A 239 -11.93 13.66 16.44
CA GLN A 239 -12.43 13.94 15.08
C GLN A 239 -12.19 12.74 14.15
N GLY A 240 -13.26 12.24 13.53
CA GLY A 240 -13.22 11.04 12.68
C GLY A 240 -13.19 9.71 13.43
N VAL A 241 -13.14 9.73 14.77
CA VAL A 241 -13.20 8.54 15.62
C VAL A 241 -14.62 8.34 16.14
N VAL A 242 -15.22 9.42 16.62
CA VAL A 242 -16.59 9.47 17.13
C VAL A 242 -17.36 10.53 16.36
N TYR A 243 -18.62 10.23 16.05
CA TYR A 243 -19.53 11.22 15.51
C TYR A 243 -20.11 12.06 16.64
N TRP A 244 -19.84 13.37 16.59
CA TRP A 244 -20.39 14.35 17.51
C TRP A 244 -21.33 15.28 16.75
N SER A 245 -22.48 15.62 17.34
CA SER A 245 -23.31 16.72 16.83
C SER A 245 -22.62 18.07 17.06
N ASP A 246 -23.06 19.12 16.36
CA ASP A 246 -22.48 20.46 16.52
C ASP A 246 -22.52 20.95 17.98
N ALA A 247 -23.63 20.71 18.68
CA ALA A 247 -23.77 21.05 20.09
C ALA A 247 -22.77 20.28 20.98
N GLN A 248 -22.52 18.99 20.67
CA GLN A 248 -21.53 18.18 21.37
C GLN A 248 -20.11 18.68 21.11
N ILE A 249 -19.79 19.05 19.86
CA ILE A 249 -18.48 19.64 19.51
C ILE A 249 -18.26 20.95 20.27
N GLN A 250 -19.25 21.85 20.28
CA GLN A 250 -19.17 23.12 21.00
C GLN A 250 -18.99 22.92 22.50
N ALA A 251 -19.70 21.95 23.09
CA ALA A 251 -19.54 21.61 24.50
C ALA A 251 -18.14 21.02 24.80
N LEU A 252 -17.61 20.10 23.99
CA LEU A 252 -16.24 19.58 24.12
C LEU A 252 -15.21 20.71 24.08
N GLN A 253 -15.35 21.64 23.14
CA GLN A 253 -14.48 22.80 23.01
C GLN A 253 -14.60 23.76 24.21
N SER A 254 -15.81 23.96 24.72
CA SER A 254 -16.06 24.82 25.89
C SER A 254 -15.43 24.24 27.15
N TYR A 255 -15.60 22.93 27.39
CA TYR A 255 -14.91 22.24 28.49
C TYR A 255 -13.39 22.32 28.34
N TYR A 256 -12.84 22.10 27.15
CA TYR A 256 -11.40 22.21 26.95
C TYR A 256 -10.87 23.64 27.19
N LYS A 257 -11.62 24.65 26.74
CA LYS A 257 -11.25 26.06 26.93
C LYS A 257 -11.26 26.47 28.41
N GLU A 258 -12.24 26.00 29.18
CA GLU A 258 -12.43 26.39 30.57
C GLU A 258 -11.56 25.57 31.54
N TYR A 259 -11.40 24.26 31.28
CA TYR A 259 -10.73 23.33 32.20
C TYR A 259 -9.37 22.82 31.73
N GLY A 260 -8.91 23.23 30.55
CA GLY A 260 -7.60 22.85 30.00
C GLY A 260 -7.47 21.33 29.89
N ASN A 261 -6.37 20.78 30.41
CA ASN A 261 -6.09 19.33 30.34
C ASN A 261 -7.05 18.48 31.21
N ASN A 262 -7.74 19.07 32.18
CA ASN A 262 -8.67 18.36 33.08
C ASN A 262 -10.11 18.34 32.54
N TRP A 263 -10.31 18.67 31.26
CA TRP A 263 -11.63 18.82 30.66
C TRP A 263 -12.45 17.52 30.65
N ILE A 264 -11.80 16.36 30.42
CA ILE A 264 -12.47 15.05 30.44
C ILE A 264 -12.99 14.74 31.84
N GLU A 265 -12.13 14.89 32.85
CA GLU A 265 -12.51 14.72 34.26
C GLU A 265 -13.66 15.65 34.63
N SER A 266 -13.62 16.89 34.14
CA SER A 266 -14.64 17.91 34.40
C SER A 266 -15.99 17.56 33.77
N ILE A 267 -16.01 16.92 32.59
CA ILE A 267 -17.25 16.36 32.00
C ILE A 267 -17.75 15.17 32.83
N VAL A 268 -16.86 14.26 33.23
CA VAL A 268 -17.23 13.03 33.95
C VAL A 268 -17.79 13.35 35.34
N LEU A 269 -17.22 14.35 36.03
CA LEU A 269 -17.67 14.87 37.32
C LEU A 269 -18.79 15.90 37.21
N GLU A 270 -19.30 16.17 36.00
CA GLU A 270 -20.40 17.11 35.75
C GLU A 270 -20.15 18.52 36.33
N LYS A 271 -18.90 19.00 36.24
CA LYS A 271 -18.58 20.37 36.64
C LYS A 271 -19.32 21.37 35.76
N ALA A 272 -19.80 22.45 36.37
CA ALA A 272 -20.56 23.49 35.70
C ALA A 272 -19.73 24.18 34.60
N LEU A 273 -20.35 24.54 33.49
CA LEU A 273 -19.74 25.38 32.47
C LEU A 273 -20.26 26.81 32.58
N SER A 274 -19.40 27.76 32.19
CA SER A 274 -19.81 29.15 31.99
C SER A 274 -20.86 29.32 30.87
N VAL A 275 -20.87 28.41 29.89
CA VAL A 275 -21.85 28.37 28.79
C VAL A 275 -22.89 27.27 29.06
N VAL A 276 -24.17 27.60 28.89
CA VAL A 276 -25.28 26.66 29.10
C VAL A 276 -25.48 25.78 27.87
N PHE A 277 -25.42 24.47 28.08
CA PHE A 277 -25.81 23.45 27.11
C PHE A 277 -27.00 22.65 27.63
N HIS A 278 -27.77 22.04 26.73
CA HIS A 278 -28.83 21.12 27.14
C HIS A 278 -28.25 19.93 27.92
N GLU A 279 -28.91 19.54 29.00
CA GLU A 279 -28.47 18.44 29.88
C GLU A 279 -28.25 17.14 29.07
N ALA A 280 -29.16 16.83 28.15
CA ALA A 280 -29.04 15.66 27.28
C ALA A 280 -27.74 15.66 26.44
N THR A 281 -27.25 16.83 26.01
CA THR A 281 -25.97 16.95 25.30
C THR A 281 -24.81 16.53 26.20
N LEU A 282 -24.79 17.03 27.43
CA LEU A 282 -23.76 16.74 28.43
C LEU A 282 -23.78 15.28 28.87
N SER A 283 -24.97 14.71 29.12
CA SER A 283 -25.11 13.29 29.48
C SER A 283 -24.59 12.36 28.39
N VAL A 284 -24.80 12.68 27.10
CA VAL A 284 -24.27 11.89 25.99
C VAL A 284 -22.75 12.02 25.91
N LEU A 285 -22.18 13.22 26.09
CA LEU A 285 -20.72 13.40 26.14
C LEU A 285 -20.09 12.55 27.25
N LYS A 286 -20.61 12.67 28.48
CA LYS A 286 -20.14 11.90 29.64
C LYS A 286 -20.18 10.41 29.36
N ARG A 287 -21.33 9.87 28.94
CA ARG A 287 -21.49 8.44 28.66
C ARG A 287 -20.52 7.96 27.58
N THR A 288 -20.39 8.70 26.48
CA THR A 288 -19.53 8.32 25.36
C THR A 288 -18.06 8.34 25.76
N LEU A 289 -17.59 9.38 26.47
CA LEU A 289 -16.21 9.46 26.96
C LEU A 289 -15.90 8.36 27.99
N MET A 290 -16.80 8.12 28.95
CA MET A 290 -16.62 7.04 29.93
C MET A 290 -16.49 5.68 29.25
N ASN A 291 -17.32 5.38 28.25
CA ASN A 291 -17.25 4.11 27.53
C ASN A 291 -15.99 4.00 26.66
N LEU A 292 -15.65 5.03 25.89
CA LEU A 292 -14.53 5.01 24.96
C LEU A 292 -13.18 4.96 25.68
N LEU A 293 -13.06 5.70 26.79
CA LEU A 293 -11.84 5.76 27.60
C LEU A 293 -11.83 4.73 28.74
N ASN A 294 -12.89 3.92 28.85
CA ASN A 294 -13.09 2.90 29.87
C ASN A 294 -12.88 3.44 31.30
N LEU A 295 -13.61 4.53 31.59
CA LEU A 295 -13.63 5.23 32.87
C LEU A 295 -14.83 4.79 33.70
N SER A 296 -14.64 4.70 35.01
CA SER A 296 -15.68 4.43 36.00
C SER A 296 -15.55 5.38 37.18
N ILE A 297 -16.66 5.70 37.83
CA ILE A 297 -16.67 6.47 39.07
C ILE A 297 -16.92 5.51 40.23
N ILE A 298 -16.00 5.46 41.19
CA ILE A 298 -16.12 4.69 42.43
C ILE A 298 -15.80 5.65 43.57
N GLU A 299 -16.67 5.75 44.58
CA GLU A 299 -16.45 6.63 45.75
C GLU A 299 -16.13 8.10 45.39
N ASN A 300 -16.73 8.60 44.30
CA ASN A 300 -16.52 9.96 43.76
C ASN A 300 -15.12 10.22 43.14
N GLU A 301 -14.33 9.17 42.93
CA GLU A 301 -13.06 9.21 42.19
C GLU A 301 -13.20 8.54 40.82
N ILE A 302 -12.46 9.08 39.83
CA ILE A 302 -12.43 8.51 38.49
C ILE A 302 -11.33 7.45 38.44
N HIS A 303 -11.70 6.25 38.02
CA HIS A 303 -10.77 5.17 37.72
C HIS A 303 -10.80 4.86 36.24
N ALA A 304 -9.62 4.74 35.63
CA ALA A 304 -9.47 4.28 34.25
C ALA A 304 -8.99 2.82 34.21
N ARG A 305 -9.45 2.05 33.23
CA ARG A 305 -9.00 0.68 32.99
C ARG A 305 -8.53 0.51 31.54
N GLY A 306 -7.43 -0.21 31.33
CA GLY A 306 -6.88 -0.47 29.99
C GLY A 306 -5.80 0.54 29.60
N ILE A 307 -5.82 1.02 28.36
CA ILE A 307 -4.74 1.88 27.82
C ILE A 307 -4.77 3.29 28.40
N PHE A 308 -5.94 3.82 28.74
CA PHE A 308 -6.07 5.16 29.28
C PHE A 308 -5.86 5.14 30.78
N ASP A 309 -5.25 6.19 31.31
CA ASP A 309 -4.83 6.30 32.70
C ASP A 309 -4.88 7.74 33.18
N LEU A 310 -4.99 7.97 34.49
CA LEU A 310 -5.00 9.32 35.08
C LEU A 310 -3.63 9.74 35.62
N HIS A 311 -2.78 8.78 35.96
CA HIS A 311 -1.53 9.05 36.69
C HIS A 311 -0.28 8.63 35.91
N THR A 312 -0.43 7.80 34.88
CA THR A 312 0.69 7.28 34.08
C THR A 312 0.49 7.54 32.59
N GLY A 313 1.55 7.40 31.79
CA GLY A 313 1.49 7.56 30.33
C GLY A 313 1.58 9.00 29.83
N GLU A 314 2.12 9.92 30.63
CA GLU A 314 2.34 11.33 30.24
C GLU A 314 3.43 11.48 29.16
N THR A 315 4.45 10.60 29.19
CA THR A 315 5.57 10.64 28.23
C THR A 315 5.34 9.78 27.00
N THR A 316 4.30 8.94 26.98
CA THR A 316 4.13 7.91 25.93
C THR A 316 3.97 8.51 24.54
N ILE A 317 3.12 9.54 24.38
CA ILE A 317 2.94 10.19 23.07
C ILE A 317 4.19 10.97 22.65
N PRO A 318 4.80 11.82 23.51
CA PRO A 318 6.08 12.47 23.20
C PRO A 318 7.21 11.48 22.82
N GLU A 319 7.34 10.36 23.52
CA GLU A 319 8.34 9.33 23.22
C GLU A 319 8.12 8.68 21.86
N ILE A 320 6.86 8.34 21.52
CA ILE A 320 6.50 7.80 20.21
C ILE A 320 6.92 8.78 19.11
N ILE A 321 6.59 10.06 19.25
CA ILE A 321 6.93 11.08 18.25
C ILE A 321 8.45 11.22 18.13
N ASN A 322 9.17 11.27 19.24
CA ASN A 322 10.63 11.34 19.24
C ASN A 322 11.26 10.11 18.56
N ASP A 323 10.76 8.90 18.82
CA ASP A 323 11.26 7.68 18.18
C ASP A 323 11.00 7.71 16.66
N LEU A 324 9.81 8.14 16.23
CA LEU A 324 9.49 8.31 14.80
C LEU A 324 10.41 9.34 14.12
N ARG A 325 10.67 10.48 14.77
CA ARG A 325 11.59 11.52 14.24
C ARG A 325 13.02 11.04 14.14
N ASN A 326 13.43 10.10 15.00
CA ASN A 326 14.74 9.44 14.94
C ASN A 326 14.74 8.22 13.98
N SER A 327 13.83 8.21 13.00
CA SER A 327 13.72 7.19 11.95
C SER A 327 13.62 5.77 12.52
N LYS A 328 12.87 5.60 13.61
CA LYS A 328 12.54 4.27 14.16
C LYS A 328 11.18 3.80 13.66
N THR A 329 11.01 2.50 13.63
CA THR A 329 9.74 1.83 13.40
C THR A 329 9.07 1.58 14.74
N VAL A 330 7.94 2.25 14.99
CA VAL A 330 7.13 2.12 16.20
C VAL A 330 5.89 1.30 15.87
N ILE A 331 5.77 0.12 16.49
CA ILE A 331 4.61 -0.75 16.37
C ILE A 331 3.77 -0.62 17.63
N ILE A 332 2.51 -0.24 17.46
CA ILE A 332 1.49 -0.21 18.51
C ILE A 332 0.58 -1.40 18.30
N ASN A 333 0.68 -2.38 19.19
CA ASN A 333 -0.20 -3.54 19.19
C ASN A 333 -1.59 -3.16 19.71
N THR A 334 -2.59 -3.38 18.87
CA THR A 334 -3.99 -3.08 19.17
C THR A 334 -4.89 -4.32 19.17
N ASN A 335 -4.33 -5.53 19.13
CA ASN A 335 -5.00 -6.85 19.04
C ASN A 335 -5.97 -7.21 20.19
N ASN A 336 -6.28 -6.31 21.10
CA ASN A 336 -7.31 -6.53 22.13
C ASN A 336 -8.09 -5.24 22.44
N LEU A 337 -8.02 -4.26 21.55
CA LEU A 337 -8.66 -2.97 21.73
C LEU A 337 -9.91 -2.89 20.85
N ASN A 338 -10.90 -2.13 21.32
CA ASN A 338 -12.02 -1.76 20.46
C ASN A 338 -11.49 -0.96 19.26
N GLY A 339 -12.05 -1.21 18.07
CA GLY A 339 -11.67 -0.48 16.86
C GLY A 339 -11.75 1.06 17.01
N GLN A 340 -12.67 1.60 17.80
CA GLN A 340 -12.69 3.05 18.06
C GLN A 340 -11.48 3.52 18.88
N VAL A 341 -11.01 2.70 19.82
CA VAL A 341 -9.84 3.00 20.65
C VAL A 341 -8.55 2.93 19.82
N GLU A 342 -8.42 1.93 18.95
CA GLU A 342 -7.34 1.86 17.96
C GLU A 342 -7.26 3.13 17.10
N LEU A 343 -8.40 3.56 16.53
CA LEU A 343 -8.47 4.79 15.73
C LEU A 343 -8.14 6.04 16.56
N LEU A 344 -8.55 6.07 17.83
CA LEU A 344 -8.22 7.17 18.75
C LEU A 344 -6.72 7.27 18.98
N ILE A 345 -6.03 6.15 19.24
CA ILE A 345 -4.56 6.14 19.41
C ILE A 345 -3.88 6.68 18.16
N GLY A 346 -4.28 6.17 16.99
CA GLY A 346 -3.77 6.65 15.71
C GLY A 346 -4.02 8.15 15.52
N SER A 347 -5.21 8.63 15.87
CA SER A 347 -5.59 10.04 15.77
C SER A 347 -4.77 10.93 16.71
N ILE A 348 -4.57 10.52 17.97
CA ILE A 348 -3.75 11.24 18.96
C ILE A 348 -2.33 11.41 18.43
N VAL A 349 -1.67 10.30 18.07
CA VAL A 349 -0.27 10.33 17.61
C VAL A 349 -0.16 11.14 16.33
N SER A 350 -1.08 10.96 15.37
CA SER A 350 -1.06 11.69 14.11
C SER A 350 -1.25 13.19 14.29
N HIS A 351 -2.13 13.62 15.20
CA HIS A 351 -2.38 15.05 15.46
C HIS A 351 -1.21 15.73 16.15
N GLU A 352 -0.58 15.07 17.10
CA GLU A 352 0.56 15.63 17.81
C GLU A 352 1.81 15.61 16.91
N LEU A 353 2.03 14.53 16.16
CA LEU A 353 3.07 14.45 15.13
C LEU A 353 2.94 15.58 14.10
N PHE A 354 1.74 15.77 13.53
CA PHE A 354 1.49 16.79 12.53
C PHE A 354 1.63 18.23 13.08
N ALA A 355 1.38 18.43 14.37
CA ALA A 355 1.56 19.72 15.02
C ALA A 355 3.05 20.04 15.25
N GLU A 356 3.84 19.06 15.67
CA GLU A 356 5.26 19.23 15.97
C GLU A 356 6.09 19.41 14.69
N VAL A 357 5.81 18.60 13.66
CA VAL A 357 6.52 18.60 12.39
C VAL A 357 6.32 19.89 11.57
N LYS A 358 5.23 20.62 11.79
CA LYS A 358 5.02 21.95 11.18
C LYS A 358 6.10 22.96 11.55
N GLN A 359 6.88 22.71 12.61
CA GLN A 359 7.88 23.64 13.11
C GLN A 359 9.26 23.43 12.47
N ASP A 360 9.67 22.19 12.19
CA ASP A 360 10.83 21.80 11.35
C ASP A 360 10.92 20.26 11.37
N ASN A 361 10.98 19.61 10.21
CA ASN A 361 11.25 18.17 10.16
C ASN A 361 12.08 17.79 8.92
N LYS A 362 13.24 17.21 9.21
CA LYS A 362 14.17 16.72 8.18
C LYS A 362 13.84 15.30 7.73
N ASN A 363 13.23 14.48 8.58
CA ASN A 363 13.06 13.05 8.32
C ASN A 363 11.64 12.72 7.87
N VAL A 364 11.51 11.78 6.93
CA VAL A 364 10.19 11.29 6.48
C VAL A 364 9.58 10.41 7.55
N ILE A 365 8.28 10.56 7.78
CA ILE A 365 7.52 9.68 8.68
C ILE A 365 6.30 9.17 7.92
N SER A 366 6.08 7.86 7.87
CA SER A 366 4.85 7.30 7.30
C SER A 366 4.01 6.61 8.36
N ILE A 367 2.71 6.84 8.31
CA ILE A 367 1.71 6.23 9.19
C ILE A 367 1.03 5.10 8.44
N VAL A 368 1.18 3.88 8.93
CA VAL A 368 0.58 2.67 8.36
C VAL A 368 -0.84 2.53 8.88
N LEU A 369 -1.79 2.48 7.97
CA LEU A 369 -3.22 2.38 8.25
C LEU A 369 -3.76 1.07 7.67
N GLU A 370 -3.94 0.07 8.53
CA GLU A 370 -4.74 -1.11 8.23
C GLU A 370 -6.22 -0.74 8.09
N GLU A 371 -6.89 -1.36 7.13
CA GLU A 371 -8.29 -1.05 6.80
C GLU A 371 -8.55 0.46 6.62
N ALA A 372 -7.72 1.10 5.79
CA ALA A 372 -7.72 2.55 5.56
C ALA A 372 -9.11 3.19 5.32
N PRO A 373 -10.11 2.55 4.68
CA PRO A 373 -11.47 3.08 4.57
C PRO A 373 -12.14 3.43 5.90
N ARG A 374 -11.71 2.85 7.03
CA ARG A 374 -12.22 3.21 8.38
C ARG A 374 -11.97 4.66 8.76
N VAL A 375 -10.98 5.32 8.13
CA VAL A 375 -10.64 6.73 8.36
C VAL A 375 -10.63 7.57 7.09
N LEU A 376 -10.37 6.97 5.93
CA LEU A 376 -10.35 7.66 4.64
C LEU A 376 -11.60 7.41 3.78
N GLY A 377 -12.57 6.64 4.26
CA GLY A 377 -13.77 6.30 3.50
C GLY A 377 -14.74 7.48 3.34
N LYS A 378 -15.49 7.51 2.23
CA LYS A 378 -16.48 8.57 1.91
C LYS A 378 -17.44 8.82 3.07
N ASN A 379 -18.07 7.77 3.61
CA ASN A 379 -19.03 7.86 4.72
C ASN A 379 -18.45 8.46 6.02
N VAL A 380 -17.14 8.34 6.22
CA VAL A 380 -16.44 8.92 7.38
C VAL A 380 -16.18 10.40 7.13
N LEU A 381 -15.73 10.75 5.92
CA LEU A 381 -15.35 12.11 5.56
C LEU A 381 -16.52 13.04 5.30
N GLU A 382 -17.67 12.50 4.88
CA GLU A 382 -18.94 13.24 4.79
C GLU A 382 -19.44 13.71 6.15
N LYS A 383 -19.07 13.01 7.23
CA LYS A 383 -19.42 13.37 8.61
C LYS A 383 -18.47 14.40 9.23
N GLY A 384 -17.36 14.69 8.56
CA GLY A 384 -16.35 15.62 9.04
C GLY A 384 -14.94 15.22 8.60
N ASN A 385 -14.08 16.22 8.46
CA ASN A 385 -12.67 15.97 8.17
C ASN A 385 -11.97 15.37 9.40
N ASN A 386 -10.90 14.62 9.16
CA ASN A 386 -10.05 14.05 10.21
C ASN A 386 -8.57 14.25 9.87
N ILE A 387 -7.70 13.93 10.82
CA ILE A 387 -6.25 14.11 10.65
C ILE A 387 -5.67 13.29 9.49
N PHE A 388 -6.13 12.05 9.29
CA PHE A 388 -5.62 11.19 8.22
C PHE A 388 -5.95 11.76 6.84
N ALA A 389 -7.17 12.26 6.64
CA ALA A 389 -7.54 12.93 5.40
C ALA A 389 -6.84 14.29 5.22
N THR A 390 -6.44 14.95 6.30
CA THR A 390 -5.58 16.14 6.25
C THR A 390 -4.17 15.76 5.81
N ILE A 391 -3.59 14.70 6.38
CA ILE A 391 -2.29 14.17 5.99
C ILE A 391 -2.31 13.71 4.53
N ALA A 392 -3.34 13.02 4.06
CA ALA A 392 -3.45 12.58 2.66
C ALA A 392 -3.52 13.73 1.65
N ARG A 393 -3.87 14.95 2.08
CA ARG A 393 -3.94 16.15 1.22
C ARG A 393 -2.72 17.06 1.37
N GLU A 394 -2.18 17.18 2.57
CA GLU A 394 -1.16 18.18 2.91
C GLU A 394 0.13 17.59 3.47
N GLY A 395 0.12 16.34 3.93
CA GLY A 395 1.21 15.68 4.65
C GLY A 395 2.53 15.66 3.89
N ARG A 396 2.48 15.54 2.55
CA ARG A 396 3.64 15.65 1.66
C ARG A 396 4.48 16.91 1.92
N LYS A 397 3.85 18.07 2.17
CA LYS A 397 4.56 19.34 2.43
C LYS A 397 5.37 19.31 3.73
N PHE A 398 5.06 18.37 4.59
CA PHE A 398 5.59 18.23 5.94
C PHE A 398 6.37 16.92 6.12
N ASN A 399 6.71 16.21 5.03
CA ASN A 399 7.36 14.90 5.07
C ASN A 399 6.59 13.85 5.88
N ILE A 400 5.25 13.97 5.95
CA ILE A 400 4.37 12.99 6.59
C ILE A 400 3.55 12.24 5.53
N GLY A 401 3.84 10.95 5.43
CA GLY A 401 3.21 9.98 4.57
C GLY A 401 2.10 9.18 5.21
N LEU A 402 1.34 8.49 4.36
CA LEU A 402 0.42 7.42 4.77
C LEU A 402 0.77 6.17 3.98
N THR A 403 0.84 5.03 4.65
CA THR A 403 0.84 3.72 3.99
C THR A 403 -0.52 3.09 4.24
N ALA A 404 -1.46 3.33 3.34
CA ALA A 404 -2.83 2.86 3.42
C ALA A 404 -2.94 1.42 2.90
N ILE A 405 -3.46 0.51 3.71
CA ILE A 405 -3.66 -0.90 3.37
C ILE A 405 -5.17 -1.18 3.34
N THR A 406 -5.68 -1.72 2.23
CA THR A 406 -7.11 -2.07 2.14
C THR A 406 -7.46 -3.01 0.98
N GLN A 407 -8.56 -3.73 1.15
CA GLN A 407 -9.18 -4.55 0.09
C GLN A 407 -10.24 -3.80 -0.71
N MET A 408 -10.70 -2.65 -0.19
CA MET A 408 -11.83 -1.89 -0.73
C MET A 408 -11.40 -0.44 -1.06
N PRO A 409 -10.46 -0.24 -2.00
CA PRO A 409 -10.05 1.09 -2.41
C PRO A 409 -11.23 1.95 -2.89
N SER A 410 -12.28 1.37 -3.49
CA SER A 410 -13.44 2.10 -4.01
C SER A 410 -14.23 2.91 -2.97
N LEU A 411 -14.08 2.55 -1.67
CA LEU A 411 -14.69 3.27 -0.55
C LEU A 411 -13.99 4.60 -0.23
N ILE A 412 -12.74 4.77 -0.66
CA ILE A 412 -11.96 5.99 -0.47
C ILE A 412 -12.33 6.98 -1.59
N PRO A 413 -12.54 8.28 -1.30
CA PRO A 413 -12.79 9.29 -2.32
C PRO A 413 -11.68 9.29 -3.38
N ARG A 414 -12.07 9.47 -4.65
CA ARG A 414 -11.15 9.46 -5.79
C ARG A 414 -10.02 10.48 -5.62
N GLU A 415 -10.31 11.66 -5.08
CA GLU A 415 -9.33 12.71 -4.81
C GLU A 415 -8.24 12.26 -3.83
N ILE A 416 -8.61 11.49 -2.80
CA ILE A 416 -7.65 10.95 -1.83
C ILE A 416 -6.86 9.79 -2.47
N LEU A 417 -7.52 8.88 -3.18
CA LEU A 417 -6.85 7.79 -3.90
C LEU A 417 -5.83 8.30 -4.93
N ALA A 418 -6.14 9.39 -5.64
CA ALA A 418 -5.26 10.00 -6.60
C ALA A 418 -3.98 10.57 -5.95
N ASN A 419 -4.08 11.05 -4.70
CA ASN A 419 -2.92 11.52 -3.93
C ASN A 419 -2.05 10.39 -3.37
N LEU A 420 -2.53 9.13 -3.37
CA LEU A 420 -1.72 7.96 -3.04
C LEU A 420 -0.79 7.63 -4.21
N ASN A 421 0.32 8.36 -4.32
CA ASN A 421 1.13 8.40 -5.55
C ASN A 421 1.78 7.07 -5.88
N THR A 422 2.07 6.23 -4.89
CA THR A 422 2.55 4.86 -5.10
C THR A 422 1.44 3.87 -4.77
N LYS A 423 1.11 2.98 -5.70
CA LYS A 423 0.14 1.90 -5.50
C LYS A 423 0.81 0.57 -5.77
N ILE A 424 0.81 -0.31 -4.78
CA ILE A 424 1.25 -1.70 -4.91
C ILE A 424 -0.01 -2.56 -4.94
N ILE A 425 -0.34 -3.04 -6.13
CA ILE A 425 -1.63 -3.64 -6.46
C ILE A 425 -1.45 -5.15 -6.56
N LEU A 426 -1.91 -5.88 -5.55
CA LEU A 426 -2.03 -7.33 -5.58
C LEU A 426 -3.36 -7.74 -6.23
N GLY A 427 -3.49 -9.03 -6.53
CA GLY A 427 -4.67 -9.58 -7.21
C GLY A 427 -6.01 -9.12 -6.64
N THR A 428 -6.88 -8.65 -7.54
CA THR A 428 -8.19 -8.08 -7.19
C THR A 428 -9.30 -8.60 -8.11
N GLU A 429 -10.21 -9.40 -7.55
CA GLU A 429 -11.26 -10.10 -8.30
C GLU A 429 -12.47 -9.21 -8.63
N LEU A 430 -12.76 -8.24 -7.76
CA LEU A 430 -13.90 -7.34 -7.93
C LEU A 430 -13.60 -6.24 -8.96
N LYS A 431 -14.45 -6.15 -9.99
CA LYS A 431 -14.30 -5.16 -11.07
C LYS A 431 -14.31 -3.72 -10.58
N GLN A 432 -15.21 -3.40 -9.65
CA GLN A 432 -15.32 -2.04 -9.09
C GLN A 432 -14.03 -1.60 -8.38
N GLU A 433 -13.39 -2.50 -7.64
CA GLU A 433 -12.12 -2.22 -6.97
C GLU A 433 -10.99 -2.03 -7.96
N ARG A 434 -10.90 -2.89 -9.00
CA ARG A 434 -9.95 -2.69 -10.10
C ARG A 434 -10.15 -1.35 -10.79
N GLN A 435 -11.38 -0.94 -11.06
CA GLN A 435 -11.66 0.34 -11.72
C GLN A 435 -11.20 1.52 -10.86
N ALA A 436 -11.48 1.50 -9.56
CA ALA A 436 -11.03 2.56 -8.64
C ALA A 436 -9.50 2.70 -8.64
N ILE A 437 -8.78 1.57 -8.72
CA ILE A 437 -7.31 1.54 -8.82
C ILE A 437 -6.84 2.08 -10.17
N ILE A 438 -7.41 1.60 -11.29
CA ILE A 438 -7.06 2.02 -12.65
C ILE A 438 -7.27 3.53 -12.81
N ASP A 439 -8.40 4.06 -12.37
CA ASP A 439 -8.78 5.47 -12.51
C ASP A 439 -7.95 6.44 -11.66
N SER A 440 -7.15 5.91 -10.74
CA SER A 440 -6.29 6.67 -9.83
C SER A 440 -4.80 6.30 -9.94
N ALA A 441 -4.42 5.38 -10.83
CA ALA A 441 -3.04 4.95 -11.02
C ALA A 441 -2.16 6.05 -11.63
N ALA A 442 -0.88 6.06 -11.26
CA ALA A 442 0.08 7.03 -11.81
C ALA A 442 0.43 6.73 -13.28
N GLN A 443 0.41 5.45 -13.65
CA GLN A 443 0.57 4.97 -15.03
C GLN A 443 -0.77 4.49 -15.57
N ASP A 444 -0.93 4.54 -16.89
CA ASP A 444 -2.13 4.04 -17.55
C ASP A 444 -2.24 2.51 -17.44
N LEU A 445 -3.23 2.08 -16.67
CA LEU A 445 -3.60 0.68 -16.44
C LEU A 445 -4.87 0.25 -17.18
N SER A 446 -5.42 1.06 -18.09
CA SER A 446 -6.69 0.80 -18.77
C SER A 446 -6.74 -0.56 -19.48
N LYS A 447 -5.61 -1.03 -20.03
CA LYS A 447 -5.48 -2.33 -20.70
C LYS A 447 -5.05 -3.47 -19.77
N ASP A 448 -4.75 -3.18 -18.51
CA ASP A 448 -4.25 -4.18 -17.54
C ASP A 448 -5.37 -4.79 -16.69
N GLU A 449 -6.64 -4.45 -16.91
CA GLU A 449 -7.75 -4.97 -16.10
C GLU A 449 -7.75 -6.51 -16.00
N LYS A 450 -7.51 -7.19 -17.13
CA LYS A 450 -7.41 -8.66 -17.18
C LYS A 450 -6.20 -9.15 -16.37
N SER A 451 -5.04 -8.54 -16.56
CA SER A 451 -3.81 -8.89 -15.84
C SER A 451 -3.94 -8.70 -14.33
N LEU A 452 -4.61 -7.63 -13.88
CA LEU A 452 -4.88 -7.37 -12.46
C LEU A 452 -5.79 -8.43 -11.83
N SER A 453 -6.75 -8.97 -12.61
CA SER A 453 -7.64 -10.05 -12.15
C SER A 453 -6.94 -11.41 -12.09
N SER A 454 -5.87 -11.61 -12.86
CA SER A 454 -5.13 -12.87 -12.96
C SER A 454 -3.86 -12.93 -12.11
N LEU A 455 -3.57 -11.90 -11.29
CA LEU A 455 -2.38 -11.92 -10.43
C LEU A 455 -2.49 -13.00 -9.36
N ASP A 456 -1.49 -13.89 -9.33
CA ASP A 456 -1.39 -14.93 -8.32
C ASP A 456 -0.96 -14.40 -6.95
N LYS A 457 -0.99 -15.27 -5.94
CA LYS A 457 -0.54 -14.93 -4.59
C LYS A 457 0.91 -14.44 -4.63
N GLY A 458 1.16 -13.30 -3.99
CA GLY A 458 2.48 -12.65 -3.98
C GLY A 458 2.85 -11.96 -5.29
N GLU A 459 2.00 -11.97 -6.32
CA GLU A 459 2.21 -11.13 -7.50
C GLU A 459 1.57 -9.75 -7.29
N ALA A 460 2.25 -8.72 -7.78
CA ALA A 460 1.75 -7.36 -7.74
C ALA A 460 2.11 -6.57 -8.99
N ILE A 461 1.39 -5.47 -9.22
CA ILE A 461 1.78 -4.41 -10.14
C ILE A 461 2.01 -3.14 -9.32
N ILE A 462 3.19 -2.54 -9.49
CA ILE A 462 3.54 -1.27 -8.87
C ILE A 462 3.24 -0.15 -9.87
N THR A 463 2.47 0.84 -9.44
CA THR A 463 2.40 2.14 -10.12
C THR A 463 2.90 3.21 -9.19
N SER A 464 3.71 4.14 -9.70
CA SER A 464 4.26 5.21 -8.88
C SER A 464 4.61 6.41 -9.75
N THR A 465 4.41 7.62 -9.25
CA THR A 465 4.95 8.83 -9.91
C THR A 465 6.48 8.81 -10.00
N PHE A 466 7.15 7.92 -9.27
CA PHE A 466 8.61 7.77 -9.26
C PHE A 466 9.11 6.62 -10.15
N THR A 467 8.23 5.82 -10.74
CA THR A 467 8.59 4.78 -11.71
C THR A 467 8.25 5.21 -13.13
N LYS A 468 9.02 4.71 -14.11
CA LYS A 468 8.82 5.08 -15.52
C LYS A 468 7.63 4.37 -16.18
N PHE A 469 7.24 3.23 -15.63
CA PHE A 469 6.11 2.43 -16.10
C PHE A 469 5.49 1.63 -14.93
N ALA A 470 4.39 0.94 -15.20
CA ALA A 470 3.77 0.03 -14.24
C ALA A 470 4.59 -1.27 -14.15
N ILE A 471 5.21 -1.53 -13.01
CA ILE A 471 6.21 -2.60 -12.86
C ILE A 471 5.54 -3.85 -12.26
N PRO A 472 5.40 -4.96 -13.02
CA PRO A 472 4.96 -6.23 -12.46
C PRO A 472 6.07 -6.86 -11.61
N ILE A 473 5.76 -7.31 -10.40
CA ILE A 473 6.72 -7.92 -9.48
C ILE A 473 6.19 -9.20 -8.84
N LYS A 474 7.11 -10.02 -8.35
CA LYS A 474 6.87 -11.08 -7.37
C LYS A 474 7.44 -10.65 -6.02
N ILE A 475 6.58 -10.64 -5.01
CA ILE A 475 6.93 -10.33 -3.64
C ILE A 475 7.59 -11.58 -3.03
N PRO A 476 8.79 -11.47 -2.45
CA PRO A 476 9.45 -12.59 -1.79
C PRO A 476 8.66 -13.04 -0.57
N PHE A 477 8.74 -14.34 -0.26
CA PHE A 477 8.16 -14.85 0.97
C PHE A 477 8.88 -14.25 2.18
N PHE A 478 8.14 -13.98 3.25
CA PHE A 478 8.71 -13.54 4.51
C PHE A 478 8.95 -14.75 5.40
N SER A 479 10.14 -15.36 5.27
CA SER A 479 10.55 -16.51 6.08
C SER A 479 11.94 -16.30 6.69
N GLU A 480 12.24 -17.06 7.75
CA GLU A 480 13.51 -16.95 8.45
C GLU A 480 14.71 -17.27 7.54
N GLU A 481 14.56 -18.25 6.66
CA GLU A 481 15.61 -18.69 5.73
C GLU A 481 15.98 -17.56 4.76
N ILE A 482 14.98 -16.99 4.08
CA ILE A 482 15.16 -15.89 3.12
C ILE A 482 15.77 -14.67 3.84
N LYS A 483 15.29 -14.36 5.05
CA LYS A 483 15.81 -13.21 5.80
C LYS A 483 17.22 -13.42 6.32
N LYS A 484 17.64 -14.66 6.61
CA LYS A 484 19.03 -14.97 6.93
C LYS A 484 19.95 -14.78 5.74
N GLU A 485 19.53 -15.19 4.55
CA GLU A 485 20.28 -14.97 3.31
C GLU A 485 20.48 -13.47 3.04
N GLU A 486 19.41 -12.66 3.15
CA GLU A 486 19.49 -11.20 3.03
C GLU A 486 20.46 -10.56 4.05
N ILE A 487 20.48 -11.05 5.29
CA ILE A 487 21.41 -10.57 6.33
C ILE A 487 22.86 -10.86 5.92
N VAL A 488 23.12 -12.07 5.40
CA VAL A 488 24.45 -12.49 4.97
C VAL A 488 24.92 -11.64 3.80
N GLU A 489 24.11 -11.46 2.76
CA GLU A 489 24.45 -10.61 1.61
C GLU A 489 24.79 -9.17 2.04
N LYS A 490 23.97 -8.55 2.89
CA LYS A 490 24.23 -7.18 3.38
C LYS A 490 25.49 -7.07 4.24
N SER A 491 25.85 -8.12 4.98
CA SER A 491 27.09 -8.13 5.77
C SER A 491 28.34 -8.15 4.89
N PHE A 492 28.26 -8.75 3.70
CA PHE A 492 29.34 -8.72 2.71
C PHE A 492 29.40 -7.40 1.93
N GLU A 493 28.25 -6.77 1.62
CA GLU A 493 28.21 -5.44 0.99
C GLU A 493 28.88 -4.36 1.87
N GLY A 494 28.85 -4.49 3.20
CA GLY A 494 29.49 -3.57 4.14
C GLY A 494 30.99 -3.79 4.38
N MET A 495 31.61 -4.79 3.75
CA MET A 495 33.05 -5.10 3.85
C MET A 495 33.88 -4.61 2.65
N ILE A 496 33.23 -4.06 1.63
CA ILE A 496 33.84 -3.46 0.42
C ILE A 496 33.70 -1.94 0.53
#